data_AF-A0A951HUA5-F1
#
_entry.id   AF-A0A951HUA5-F1
#
_cell.length_a   1.000
_cell.length_b   1.000
_cell.length_c   1.000
_cell.angle_alpha   90.00
_cell.angle_beta   90.00
_cell.angle_gamma   90.00
#
_symmetry.space_group_name_H-M   'P 1'
#
loop_
_entity.id
_entity.type
_entity.pdbx_description
1 polymer ?
#
loop_
_entity_poly.entity_id
_entity_poly.type
_entity_poly.pdbx_seq_one_letter_code
_entity_poly.pdbx_strand_id
1 'polypeptide(L)'
;KGKLATLLEAPDGAKALAEAVQRFEALDDLMGRLGSYAGLIHAGDTADPARAKFYADVQERLTAASTHLLFFVLELNRLDDAKLDAAMGNPALGHYRPWLEDIRKEKPYQLEDRIEQLFHEKSVTTYSAWNRLFDETIASLRFKVGNKELAIEPTLNFMQDADGKKRKAAAEALASTFKKNIRQFALITNTLAKDKEISDRWRGFKDIADARHLSNRVEPEVVDALVAAVRAAYPRLSHRYYKLKAKWFGKKELPHWDRNAPLPKVAQRTIPWSEARSTVLTAYGAFSPRMAEVADRFFVQNWIDAPVRPGKAPGAFAHPTVPSAHPYVLLNYQGKPRDVMTLAHELGHGVHQVLAAPNGPLMAPTPLTLAETASVFGEMLTFRKLLAATTDKKQRKAMLAAKVEDMINTVVRQIAFYTFERSVHAERRKGELTPDKLCELWMAVQSESLGPAIKLKEGYEVFWSYIPHFVHSPFYVYAYAFGDCLVNSLYAVYEKSNEGFAERYLAMLAAGGTKHHSELLAPFGLDATDPKFWDGGLSVIANLIGELEALETGK
;
A
#
# COMPACT_ATOMS: atom_id res chain seq x y z
N LYS A 1 -25.14 2.25 -24.02
CA LYS A 1 -25.89 2.73 -22.85
C LYS A 1 -27.36 2.33 -22.98
N GLY A 2 -27.92 1.80 -21.89
CA GLY A 2 -29.28 1.32 -21.69
C GLY A 2 -29.62 0.00 -22.38
N LYS A 3 -28.62 -0.78 -22.83
CA LYS A 3 -28.87 -1.86 -23.80
C LYS A 3 -28.21 -3.19 -23.48
N LEU A 4 -27.42 -3.31 -22.40
CA LEU A 4 -26.72 -4.59 -22.13
C LEU A 4 -27.69 -5.75 -21.88
N ALA A 5 -28.82 -5.51 -21.21
CA ALA A 5 -29.83 -6.55 -20.99
C ALA A 5 -30.44 -7.04 -22.32
N THR A 6 -30.89 -6.12 -23.17
CA THR A 6 -31.42 -6.45 -24.51
C THR A 6 -30.36 -7.12 -25.41
N LEU A 7 -29.10 -6.68 -25.30
CA LEU A 7 -27.98 -7.28 -26.00
C LEU A 7 -27.80 -8.75 -25.60
N LEU A 8 -27.86 -9.03 -24.30
CA LEU A 8 -27.73 -10.38 -23.75
C LEU A 8 -28.89 -11.30 -24.15
N GLU A 9 -30.10 -10.76 -24.34
CA GLU A 9 -31.30 -11.52 -24.72
C GLU A 9 -31.36 -11.88 -26.21
N ALA A 10 -30.48 -11.31 -27.05
CA ALA A 10 -30.42 -11.64 -28.47
C ALA A 10 -29.92 -13.09 -28.69
N PRO A 11 -30.21 -13.73 -29.84
CA PRO A 11 -29.75 -15.09 -30.15
C PRO A 11 -28.24 -15.32 -29.99
N ASP A 12 -27.42 -14.31 -30.32
CA ASP A 12 -25.96 -14.31 -30.14
C ASP A 12 -25.49 -13.48 -28.94
N GLY A 13 -26.36 -13.29 -27.94
CA GLY A 13 -26.18 -12.31 -26.87
C GLY A 13 -24.92 -12.51 -26.04
N ALA A 14 -24.49 -13.75 -25.81
CA ALA A 14 -23.23 -14.06 -25.12
C ALA A 14 -22.00 -13.57 -25.90
N LYS A 15 -21.98 -13.78 -27.22
CA LYS A 15 -20.91 -13.31 -28.10
C LYS A 15 -20.92 -11.78 -28.19
N ALA A 16 -22.10 -11.19 -28.37
CA ALA A 16 -22.25 -9.74 -28.46
C ALA A 16 -21.84 -9.03 -27.14
N LEU A 17 -22.14 -9.64 -25.99
CA LEU A 17 -21.68 -9.15 -24.70
C LEU A 17 -20.16 -9.27 -24.55
N ALA A 18 -19.56 -10.39 -24.99
CA ALA A 18 -18.10 -10.55 -25.01
C ALA A 18 -17.42 -9.45 -25.86
N GLU A 19 -17.93 -9.18 -27.06
CA GLU A 19 -17.43 -8.11 -27.92
C GLU A 19 -17.58 -6.73 -27.25
N ALA A 20 -18.66 -6.50 -26.51
CA ALA A 20 -18.84 -5.26 -25.75
C ALA A 20 -17.81 -5.12 -24.62
N VAL A 21 -17.53 -6.21 -23.88
CA VAL A 21 -16.49 -6.25 -22.82
C VAL A 21 -15.10 -6.03 -23.42
N GLN A 22 -14.76 -6.67 -24.53
CA GLN A 22 -13.49 -6.47 -25.24
C GLN A 22 -13.29 -5.01 -25.69
N ARG A 23 -14.35 -4.37 -26.19
CA ARG A 23 -14.30 -2.94 -26.55
C ARG A 23 -14.12 -2.06 -25.32
N PHE A 24 -14.75 -2.40 -24.20
CA PHE A 24 -14.56 -1.70 -22.93
C PHE A 24 -13.10 -1.84 -22.43
N GLU A 25 -12.55 -3.06 -22.44
CA GLU A 25 -11.16 -3.34 -22.10
C GLU A 25 -10.17 -2.57 -22.98
N ALA A 26 -10.39 -2.52 -24.29
CA ALA A 26 -9.53 -1.76 -25.20
C ALA A 26 -9.55 -0.25 -24.94
N LEU A 27 -10.69 0.29 -24.51
CA LEU A 27 -10.79 1.70 -24.09
C LEU A 27 -10.05 1.93 -22.77
N ASP A 28 -10.19 1.01 -21.81
CA ASP A 28 -9.48 1.05 -20.53
C ASP A 28 -7.95 1.04 -20.73
N ASP A 29 -7.44 0.15 -21.58
CA ASP A 29 -6.01 0.09 -21.94
C ASP A 29 -5.53 1.40 -22.59
N LEU A 30 -6.29 1.96 -23.52
CA LEU A 30 -5.92 3.22 -24.18
C LEU A 30 -5.91 4.40 -23.20
N MET A 31 -6.94 4.50 -22.37
CA MET A 31 -7.05 5.54 -21.34
C MET A 31 -5.91 5.42 -20.33
N GLY A 32 -5.65 4.21 -19.84
CA GLY A 32 -4.53 3.92 -18.95
C GLY A 32 -3.19 4.27 -19.57
N ARG A 33 -2.96 3.97 -20.85
CA ARG A 33 -1.74 4.33 -21.58
C ARG A 33 -1.52 5.84 -21.65
N LEU A 34 -2.56 6.60 -21.98
CA LEU A 34 -2.51 8.07 -22.03
C LEU A 34 -2.23 8.67 -20.65
N GLY A 35 -2.94 8.20 -19.63
CA GLY A 35 -2.76 8.65 -18.24
C GLY A 35 -1.36 8.33 -17.72
N SER A 36 -0.86 7.13 -18.00
CA SER A 36 0.48 6.67 -17.64
C SER A 36 1.56 7.52 -18.30
N TYR A 37 1.45 7.79 -19.61
CA TYR A 37 2.41 8.61 -20.32
C TYR A 37 2.50 10.01 -19.73
N ALA A 38 1.36 10.68 -19.55
CA ALA A 38 1.33 12.02 -18.98
C ALA A 38 1.85 12.06 -17.53
N GLY A 39 1.43 11.08 -16.71
CA GLY A 39 1.86 10.94 -15.32
C GLY A 39 3.37 10.69 -15.18
N LEU A 40 3.94 9.79 -15.99
CA LEU A 40 5.37 9.48 -15.95
C LEU A 40 6.24 10.64 -16.45
N ILE A 41 5.79 11.40 -17.46
CA ILE A 41 6.48 12.62 -17.91
C ILE A 41 6.50 13.66 -16.79
N HIS A 42 5.36 13.87 -16.11
CA HIS A 42 5.27 14.78 -14.98
C HIS A 42 6.13 14.31 -13.79
N ALA A 43 6.10 13.02 -13.46
CA ALA A 43 6.97 12.47 -12.40
C ALA A 43 8.47 12.65 -12.71
N GLY A 44 8.84 12.73 -13.99
CA GLY A 44 10.20 12.98 -14.42
C GLY A 44 10.71 14.39 -14.09
N ASP A 45 9.82 15.37 -14.00
CA ASP A 45 10.06 16.75 -13.53
C ASP A 45 8.73 17.43 -13.15
N THR A 46 8.41 17.39 -11.86
CA THR A 46 7.19 17.96 -11.27
C THR A 46 7.23 19.48 -11.13
N ALA A 47 8.41 20.09 -11.23
CA ALA A 47 8.59 21.53 -11.13
C ALA A 47 8.36 22.25 -12.47
N ASP A 48 8.35 21.51 -13.59
CA ASP A 48 8.09 22.03 -14.93
C ASP A 48 6.59 22.37 -15.11
N PRO A 49 6.22 23.65 -15.25
CA PRO A 49 4.82 24.06 -15.39
C PRO A 49 4.16 23.52 -16.66
N ALA A 50 4.92 23.30 -17.74
CA ALA A 50 4.38 22.76 -18.99
C ALA A 50 4.00 21.28 -18.83
N ARG A 51 4.80 20.50 -18.10
CA ARG A 51 4.47 19.11 -17.76
C ARG A 51 3.31 19.00 -16.80
N ALA A 52 3.28 19.87 -15.77
CA ALA A 52 2.16 19.94 -14.84
C ALA A 52 0.84 20.25 -15.56
N LYS A 53 0.86 21.24 -16.47
CA LYS A 53 -0.30 21.55 -17.32
C LYS A 53 -0.69 20.38 -18.21
N PHE A 54 0.27 19.77 -18.92
CA PHE A 54 0.01 18.63 -19.80
C PHE A 54 -0.66 17.46 -19.04
N TYR A 55 -0.15 17.14 -17.84
CA TYR A 55 -0.74 16.11 -16.99
C TYR A 55 -2.17 16.48 -16.57
N ALA A 56 -2.40 17.72 -16.11
CA ALA A 56 -3.73 18.19 -15.72
C ALA A 56 -4.74 18.14 -16.89
N ASP A 57 -4.35 18.63 -18.07
CA ASP A 57 -5.20 18.62 -19.28
C ASP A 57 -5.57 17.18 -19.69
N VAL A 58 -4.62 16.24 -19.59
CA VAL A 58 -4.88 14.81 -19.88
C VAL A 58 -5.82 14.21 -18.85
N GLN A 59 -5.61 14.48 -17.55
CA GLN A 59 -6.49 14.00 -16.48
C GLN A 59 -7.92 14.52 -16.63
N GLU A 60 -8.11 15.79 -16.99
CA GLU A 60 -9.44 16.36 -17.25
C GLU A 60 -10.15 15.64 -18.40
N ARG A 61 -9.45 15.40 -19.52
CA ARG A 61 -10.01 14.67 -20.67
C ARG A 61 -10.33 13.22 -20.36
N LEU A 62 -9.46 12.54 -19.60
CA LEU A 62 -9.70 11.16 -19.16
C LEU A 62 -10.91 11.07 -18.21
N THR A 63 -11.07 12.05 -17.32
CA THR A 63 -12.23 12.15 -16.41
C THR A 63 -13.53 12.38 -17.20
N ALA A 64 -13.50 13.26 -18.20
CA ALA A 64 -14.64 13.47 -19.09
C ALA A 64 -14.99 12.17 -19.85
N ALA A 65 -13.99 11.45 -20.36
CA ALA A 65 -14.19 10.18 -21.05
C ALA A 65 -14.74 9.08 -20.14
N SER A 66 -14.22 8.92 -18.92
CA SER A 66 -14.66 7.88 -17.97
C SER A 66 -16.12 8.04 -17.55
N THR A 67 -16.60 9.29 -17.47
CA THR A 67 -18.02 9.60 -17.20
C THR A 67 -18.96 8.98 -18.24
N HIS A 68 -18.53 8.90 -19.51
CA HIS A 68 -19.30 8.24 -20.57
C HIS A 68 -19.27 6.71 -20.50
N LEU A 69 -18.35 6.12 -19.74
CA LEU A 69 -18.18 4.68 -19.57
C LEU A 69 -18.83 4.14 -18.29
N LEU A 70 -19.14 5.00 -17.31
CA LEU A 70 -19.71 4.62 -16.02
C LEU A 70 -20.96 3.72 -16.13
N PHE A 71 -21.78 3.93 -17.17
CA PHE A 71 -22.98 3.12 -17.39
C PHE A 71 -22.67 1.62 -17.54
N PHE A 72 -21.49 1.28 -18.07
CA PHE A 72 -21.20 -0.07 -18.54
C PHE A 72 -21.17 -1.06 -17.39
N VAL A 73 -20.37 -0.77 -16.35
CA VAL A 73 -20.29 -1.59 -15.13
C VAL A 73 -21.62 -1.59 -14.37
N LEU A 74 -22.29 -0.43 -14.28
CA LEU A 74 -23.60 -0.33 -13.63
C LEU A 74 -24.67 -1.19 -14.32
N GLU A 75 -24.67 -1.24 -15.66
CA GLU A 75 -25.57 -2.09 -16.44
C GLU A 75 -25.19 -3.57 -16.34
N LEU A 76 -23.90 -3.90 -16.32
CA LEU A 76 -23.43 -5.27 -16.08
C LEU A 76 -23.97 -5.80 -14.75
N ASN A 77 -23.99 -4.99 -13.70
CA ASN A 77 -24.54 -5.34 -12.38
C ASN A 77 -26.07 -5.51 -12.35
N ARG A 78 -26.79 -5.07 -13.39
CA ARG A 78 -28.24 -5.24 -13.49
C ARG A 78 -28.67 -6.40 -14.37
N LEU A 79 -27.73 -7.04 -15.08
CA LEU A 79 -28.03 -8.26 -15.82
C LEU A 79 -28.58 -9.33 -14.87
N ASP A 80 -29.50 -10.15 -15.37
CA ASP A 80 -30.00 -11.30 -14.64
C ASP A 80 -28.85 -12.30 -14.36
N ASP A 81 -28.79 -12.82 -13.13
CA ASP A 81 -27.68 -13.69 -12.69
C ASP A 81 -27.63 -14.97 -13.55
N ALA A 82 -28.76 -15.65 -13.72
CA ALA A 82 -28.82 -16.91 -14.47
C ALA A 82 -28.49 -16.71 -15.96
N LYS A 83 -28.94 -15.60 -16.56
CA LYS A 83 -28.59 -15.27 -17.96
C LYS A 83 -27.11 -14.95 -18.13
N LEU A 84 -26.51 -14.18 -17.22
CA LEU A 84 -25.09 -13.86 -17.27
C LEU A 84 -24.23 -15.12 -17.07
N ASP A 85 -24.59 -15.97 -16.11
CA ASP A 85 -23.91 -17.24 -15.85
C ASP A 85 -23.96 -18.17 -17.06
N ALA A 86 -25.12 -18.30 -17.70
CA ALA A 86 -25.27 -19.06 -18.94
C ALA A 86 -24.42 -18.47 -20.08
N ALA A 87 -24.40 -17.15 -20.22
CA ALA A 87 -23.62 -16.48 -21.26
C ALA A 87 -22.10 -16.63 -21.05
N MET A 88 -21.63 -16.68 -19.80
CA MET A 88 -20.23 -16.99 -19.48
C MET A 88 -19.82 -18.43 -19.83
N GLY A 89 -20.75 -19.28 -20.28
CA GLY A 89 -20.44 -20.55 -20.95
C GLY A 89 -19.81 -20.36 -22.34
N ASN A 90 -20.00 -19.20 -22.98
CA ASN A 90 -19.26 -18.84 -24.19
C ASN A 90 -17.78 -18.57 -23.85
N PRO A 91 -16.80 -19.19 -24.51
CA PRO A 91 -15.38 -19.03 -24.15
C PRO A 91 -14.86 -17.58 -24.18
N ALA A 92 -15.36 -16.74 -25.09
CA ALA A 92 -14.91 -15.35 -25.18
C ALA A 92 -15.38 -14.50 -24.00
N LEU A 93 -16.60 -14.74 -23.50
CA LEU A 93 -17.09 -14.07 -22.29
C LEU A 93 -16.55 -14.73 -21.02
N GLY A 94 -16.44 -16.06 -21.02
CA GLY A 94 -15.94 -16.86 -19.90
C GLY A 94 -14.50 -16.53 -19.53
N HIS A 95 -13.69 -16.02 -20.46
CA HIS A 95 -12.38 -15.43 -20.17
C HIS A 95 -12.47 -14.36 -19.08
N TYR A 96 -13.48 -13.49 -19.13
CA TYR A 96 -13.68 -12.37 -18.20
C TYR A 96 -14.45 -12.75 -16.93
N ARG A 97 -14.72 -14.04 -16.70
CA ARG A 97 -15.51 -14.51 -15.55
C ARG A 97 -15.03 -13.93 -14.22
N PRO A 98 -13.73 -13.95 -13.86
CA PRO A 98 -13.29 -13.40 -12.57
C PRO A 98 -13.64 -11.91 -12.40
N TRP A 99 -13.40 -11.12 -13.45
CA TRP A 99 -13.72 -9.69 -13.44
C TRP A 99 -15.22 -9.42 -13.35
N LEU A 100 -16.03 -10.20 -14.08
CA LEU A 100 -17.48 -10.11 -14.01
C LEU A 100 -17.98 -10.48 -12.61
N GLU A 101 -17.56 -11.62 -12.07
CA GLU A 101 -17.96 -12.08 -10.73
C GLU A 101 -17.58 -11.07 -9.65
N ASP A 102 -16.42 -10.41 -9.75
CA ASP A 102 -16.01 -9.36 -8.83
C ASP A 102 -16.88 -8.11 -8.93
N ILE A 103 -17.22 -7.65 -10.14
CA ILE A 103 -18.19 -6.57 -10.34
C ILE A 103 -19.53 -6.93 -9.69
N ARG A 104 -19.98 -8.18 -9.86
CA ARG A 104 -21.27 -8.66 -9.32
C ARG A 104 -21.33 -8.66 -7.80
N LYS A 105 -20.21 -8.71 -7.09
CA LYS A 105 -20.18 -8.55 -5.62
C LYS A 105 -20.61 -7.15 -5.17
N GLU A 106 -20.52 -6.13 -6.03
CA GLU A 106 -21.01 -4.78 -5.75
C GLU A 106 -22.52 -4.62 -5.95
N LYS A 107 -23.17 -5.51 -6.72
CA LYS A 107 -24.60 -5.43 -7.06
C LYS A 107 -25.52 -5.19 -5.85
N PRO A 108 -25.36 -5.84 -4.69
CA PRO A 108 -26.23 -5.61 -3.52
C PRO A 108 -26.13 -4.19 -2.93
N TYR A 109 -25.04 -3.48 -3.22
CA TYR A 109 -24.71 -2.16 -2.69
C TYR A 109 -24.82 -1.04 -3.75
N GLN A 110 -25.20 -1.41 -4.97
CA GLN A 110 -25.41 -0.49 -6.07
C GLN A 110 -26.79 0.16 -5.94
N LEU A 111 -26.81 1.49 -6.06
CA LEU A 111 -28.02 2.31 -5.99
C LEU A 111 -28.69 2.41 -7.36
N GLU A 112 -29.87 3.01 -7.39
CA GLU A 112 -30.54 3.37 -8.64
C GLU A 112 -29.73 4.43 -9.42
N ASP A 113 -29.85 4.45 -10.76
CA ASP A 113 -29.02 5.27 -11.64
C ASP A 113 -28.94 6.74 -11.27
N ARG A 114 -30.10 7.34 -10.95
CA ARG A 114 -30.16 8.76 -10.62
C ARG A 114 -29.48 9.08 -9.30
N ILE A 115 -29.48 8.13 -8.36
CA ILE A 115 -28.81 8.28 -7.06
C ILE A 115 -27.32 8.03 -7.20
N GLU A 116 -26.89 7.02 -7.97
CA GLU A 116 -25.46 6.85 -8.30
C GLU A 116 -24.89 8.08 -9.00
N GLN A 117 -25.61 8.60 -10.00
CA GLN A 117 -25.26 9.84 -10.68
C GLN A 117 -25.15 11.01 -9.69
N LEU A 118 -26.12 11.16 -8.78
CA LEU A 118 -26.10 12.21 -7.77
C LEU A 118 -24.89 12.09 -6.83
N PHE A 119 -24.59 10.90 -6.31
CA PHE A 119 -23.41 10.68 -5.47
C PHE A 119 -22.12 11.00 -6.22
N HIS A 120 -22.01 10.58 -7.48
CA HIS A 120 -20.86 10.85 -8.31
C HIS A 120 -20.68 12.37 -8.56
N GLU A 121 -21.73 13.07 -8.97
CA GLU A 121 -21.67 14.53 -9.20
C GLU A 121 -21.38 15.30 -7.89
N LYS A 122 -22.02 14.90 -6.78
CA LYS A 122 -21.80 15.54 -5.47
C LYS A 122 -20.41 15.29 -4.91
N SER A 123 -19.74 14.19 -5.26
CA SER A 123 -18.40 13.85 -4.78
C SER A 123 -17.40 14.99 -5.01
N VAL A 124 -17.53 15.73 -6.12
CA VAL A 124 -16.70 16.90 -6.46
C VAL A 124 -16.77 17.99 -5.39
N THR A 125 -17.97 18.25 -4.87
CA THR A 125 -18.24 19.29 -3.86
C THR A 125 -18.22 18.79 -2.42
N THR A 126 -18.10 17.47 -2.23
CA THR A 126 -18.08 16.79 -0.93
C THR A 126 -16.71 16.14 -0.75
N TYR A 127 -16.62 14.81 -0.88
CA TYR A 127 -15.40 14.03 -0.71
C TYR A 127 -14.15 14.68 -1.33
N SER A 128 -14.18 14.99 -2.64
CA SER A 128 -13.01 15.52 -3.36
C SER A 128 -12.61 16.93 -2.90
N ALA A 129 -13.59 17.79 -2.56
CA ALA A 129 -13.31 19.13 -2.07
C ALA A 129 -12.61 19.10 -0.69
N TRP A 130 -13.02 18.19 0.20
CA TRP A 130 -12.41 18.04 1.53
C TRP A 130 -11.03 17.38 1.48
N ASN A 131 -10.82 16.43 0.55
CA ASN A 131 -9.49 15.88 0.25
C ASN A 131 -8.55 16.99 -0.23
N ARG A 132 -8.98 17.77 -1.23
CA ARG A 132 -8.18 18.91 -1.73
C ARG A 132 -7.89 19.94 -0.64
N LEU A 133 -8.87 20.25 0.21
CA LEU A 133 -8.65 21.16 1.35
C LEU A 133 -7.56 20.62 2.29
N PHE A 134 -7.57 19.32 2.59
CA PHE A 134 -6.52 18.70 3.39
C PHE A 134 -5.14 18.84 2.73
N ASP A 135 -5.02 18.48 1.44
CA ASP A 135 -3.77 18.53 0.69
C ASP A 135 -3.18 19.94 0.62
N GLU A 136 -4.00 20.91 0.21
CA GLU A 136 -3.59 22.32 0.12
C GLU A 136 -3.19 22.87 1.50
N THR A 137 -3.92 22.49 2.55
CA THR A 137 -3.59 22.89 3.92
C THR A 137 -2.22 22.35 4.32
N ILE A 138 -2.00 21.04 4.21
CA ILE A 138 -0.72 20.40 4.57
C ILE A 138 0.44 20.99 3.77
N ALA A 139 0.27 21.19 2.46
CA ALA A 139 1.30 21.76 1.59
C ALA A 139 1.67 23.21 1.96
N SER A 140 0.70 23.98 2.45
CA SER A 140 0.92 25.37 2.88
C SER A 140 1.63 25.49 4.23
N LEU A 141 1.56 24.46 5.10
CA LEU A 141 2.12 24.53 6.45
C LEU A 141 3.64 24.74 6.43
N ARG A 142 4.13 25.51 7.41
CA ARG A 142 5.55 25.69 7.69
C ARG A 142 5.87 25.31 9.13
N PHE A 143 6.98 24.62 9.30
CA PHE A 143 7.43 24.07 10.58
C PHE A 143 8.76 24.69 10.95
N LYS A 144 8.80 25.34 12.11
CA LYS A 144 9.99 26.03 12.60
C LYS A 144 10.91 25.06 13.33
N VAL A 145 11.96 24.59 12.65
CA VAL A 145 12.99 23.72 13.23
C VAL A 145 14.27 24.53 13.45
N GLY A 146 14.47 24.98 14.70
CA GLY A 146 15.52 25.95 15.01
C GLY A 146 15.27 27.29 14.30
N ASN A 147 16.22 27.72 13.47
CA ASN A 147 16.11 28.97 12.69
C ASN A 147 15.56 28.76 11.26
N LYS A 148 15.19 27.52 10.90
CA LYS A 148 14.68 27.21 9.56
C LYS A 148 13.17 27.02 9.61
N GLU A 149 12.47 27.56 8.61
CA GLU A 149 11.10 27.18 8.29
C GLU A 149 11.11 26.17 7.15
N LEU A 150 10.50 25.02 7.38
CA LEU A 150 10.50 23.90 6.46
C LEU A 150 9.08 23.48 6.11
N ALA A 151 8.90 22.92 4.92
CA ALA A 151 7.69 22.16 4.58
C ALA A 151 7.63 20.84 5.39
N ILE A 152 6.51 20.13 5.29
CA ILE A 152 6.27 18.91 6.07
C ILE A 152 7.32 17.82 5.82
N GLU A 153 7.68 17.55 4.56
CA GLU A 153 8.59 16.46 4.20
C GLU A 153 10.02 16.64 4.77
N PRO A 154 10.72 17.78 4.57
CA PRO A 154 12.02 17.99 5.20
C PRO A 154 11.96 17.93 6.73
N THR A 155 10.83 18.34 7.33
CA THR A 155 10.62 18.28 8.79
C THR A 155 10.51 16.84 9.27
N LEU A 156 9.71 16.02 8.58
CA LEU A 156 9.58 14.58 8.87
C LEU A 156 10.90 13.85 8.65
N ASN A 157 11.71 14.23 7.65
CA ASN A 157 13.04 13.66 7.44
C ASN A 157 13.95 13.87 8.66
N PHE A 158 13.86 15.01 9.34
CA PHE A 158 14.62 15.23 10.58
C PHE A 158 14.22 14.30 11.73
N MET A 159 13.04 13.67 11.71
CA MET A 159 12.67 12.64 12.69
C MET A 159 13.51 11.36 12.57
N GLN A 160 14.24 11.21 11.47
CA GLN A 160 15.17 10.10 11.20
C GLN A 160 16.64 10.56 11.23
N ASP A 161 16.93 11.81 11.63
CA ASP A 161 18.31 12.29 11.72
C ASP A 161 19.07 11.54 12.83
N ALA A 162 20.38 11.32 12.66
CA ALA A 162 21.21 10.68 13.68
C ALA A 162 21.34 11.54 14.95
N ASP A 163 21.24 12.87 14.83
CA ASP A 163 21.26 13.81 15.95
C ASP A 163 19.88 13.89 16.64
N GLY A 164 19.84 13.44 17.89
CA GLY A 164 18.62 13.48 18.71
C GLY A 164 18.09 14.87 19.01
N LYS A 165 18.93 15.92 18.97
CA LYS A 165 18.47 17.31 19.13
C LYS A 165 17.61 17.75 17.95
N LYS A 166 18.01 17.39 16.72
CA LYS A 166 17.24 17.69 15.52
C LYS A 166 15.92 16.92 15.49
N ARG A 167 15.95 15.62 15.84
CA ARG A 167 14.71 14.82 15.97
C ARG A 167 13.72 15.45 16.93
N LYS A 168 14.20 15.84 18.12
CA LYS A 168 13.37 16.51 19.13
C LYS A 168 12.80 17.83 18.60
N ALA A 169 13.64 18.69 18.03
CA ALA A 169 13.20 19.99 17.50
C ALA A 169 12.17 19.83 16.37
N ALA A 170 12.34 18.83 15.50
CA ALA A 170 11.35 18.51 14.47
C ALA A 170 10.02 18.03 15.07
N ALA A 171 10.06 17.14 16.06
CA ALA A 171 8.86 16.66 16.74
C ALA A 171 8.06 17.78 17.42
N GLU A 172 8.77 18.69 18.11
CA GLU A 172 8.15 19.85 18.77
C GLU A 172 7.58 20.85 17.75
N ALA A 173 8.26 21.04 16.60
CA ALA A 173 7.76 21.88 15.52
C ALA A 173 6.48 21.30 14.89
N LEU A 174 6.46 19.99 14.62
CA LEU A 174 5.28 19.26 14.12
C LEU A 174 4.12 19.40 15.11
N ALA A 175 4.35 19.08 16.38
CA ALA A 175 3.35 19.19 17.44
C ALA A 175 2.76 20.60 17.53
N SER A 176 3.61 21.63 17.57
CA SER A 176 3.18 23.03 17.67
C SER A 176 2.32 23.46 16.48
N THR A 177 2.77 23.18 15.25
CA THR A 177 2.06 23.58 14.04
C THR A 177 0.76 22.80 13.87
N PHE A 178 0.74 21.49 14.13
CA PHE A 178 -0.49 20.70 14.06
C PHE A 178 -1.51 21.12 15.13
N LYS A 179 -1.06 21.38 16.36
CA LYS A 179 -1.93 21.87 17.44
C LYS A 179 -2.62 23.19 17.10
N LYS A 180 -1.93 24.11 16.42
CA LYS A 180 -2.53 25.38 15.94
C LYS A 180 -3.64 25.16 14.90
N ASN A 181 -3.55 24.08 14.12
CA ASN A 181 -4.48 23.78 13.03
C ASN A 181 -5.47 22.65 13.38
N ILE A 182 -5.46 22.14 14.61
CA ILE A 182 -6.15 20.90 14.97
C ILE A 182 -7.66 20.99 14.77
N ARG A 183 -8.26 22.17 14.94
CA ARG A 183 -9.69 22.40 14.69
C ARG A 183 -10.06 22.17 13.24
N GLN A 184 -9.23 22.60 12.30
CA GLN A 184 -9.45 22.42 10.87
C GLN A 184 -9.30 20.95 10.48
N PHE A 185 -8.25 20.27 10.95
CA PHE A 185 -8.07 18.84 10.70
C PHE A 185 -9.19 18.00 11.33
N ALA A 186 -9.66 18.34 12.52
CA ALA A 186 -10.81 17.68 13.14
C ALA A 186 -12.08 17.86 12.31
N LEU A 187 -12.32 19.05 11.75
CA LEU A 187 -13.47 19.31 10.88
C LEU A 187 -13.39 18.49 9.58
N ILE A 188 -12.21 18.44 8.95
CA ILE A 188 -11.96 17.62 7.74
C ILE A 188 -12.28 16.15 8.05
N THR A 189 -11.69 15.58 9.10
CA THR A 189 -11.89 14.18 9.49
C THR A 189 -13.35 13.88 9.84
N ASN A 190 -14.02 14.74 10.61
CA ASN A 190 -15.43 14.55 10.96
C ASN A 190 -16.35 14.60 9.74
N THR A 191 -16.05 15.48 8.79
CA THR A 191 -16.87 15.65 7.58
C THR A 191 -16.72 14.46 6.65
N LEU A 192 -15.48 14.03 6.38
CA LEU A 192 -15.23 12.85 5.55
C LEU A 192 -15.75 11.56 6.19
N ALA A 193 -15.58 11.40 7.51
CA ALA A 193 -16.15 10.25 8.22
C ALA A 193 -17.68 10.22 8.17
N LYS A 194 -18.33 11.40 8.18
CA LYS A 194 -19.79 11.51 8.03
C LYS A 194 -20.25 11.27 6.59
N ASP A 195 -19.53 11.82 5.60
CA ASP A 195 -19.79 11.60 4.18
C ASP A 195 -19.75 10.10 3.84
N LYS A 196 -18.70 9.41 4.33
CA LYS A 196 -18.60 7.96 4.22
C LYS A 196 -19.77 7.24 4.90
N GLU A 197 -20.11 7.59 6.14
CA GLU A 197 -21.24 6.95 6.84
C GLU A 197 -22.57 7.12 6.09
N ILE A 198 -22.81 8.29 5.49
CA ILE A 198 -23.99 8.52 4.66
C ILE A 198 -23.97 7.56 3.45
N SER A 199 -22.86 7.51 2.71
CA SER A 199 -22.70 6.59 1.58
C SER A 199 -22.93 5.14 2.01
N ASP A 200 -22.29 4.70 3.10
CA ASP A 200 -22.42 3.34 3.64
C ASP A 200 -23.88 2.98 3.93
N ARG A 201 -24.61 3.87 4.61
CA ARG A 201 -26.00 3.66 4.99
C ARG A 201 -26.93 3.59 3.79
N TRP A 202 -26.76 4.46 2.80
CA TRP A 202 -27.57 4.41 1.57
C TRP A 202 -27.32 3.13 0.79
N ARG A 203 -26.07 2.69 0.71
CA ARG A 203 -25.66 1.45 0.04
C ARG A 203 -25.99 0.18 0.82
N GLY A 204 -26.35 0.30 2.11
CA GLY A 204 -26.76 -0.82 2.94
C GLY A 204 -25.62 -1.57 3.64
N PHE A 205 -24.40 -1.04 3.61
CA PHE A 205 -23.25 -1.57 4.35
C PHE A 205 -23.53 -1.55 5.87
N LYS A 206 -23.13 -2.61 6.58
CA LYS A 206 -23.46 -2.79 8.01
C LYS A 206 -22.30 -2.31 8.87
N ASP A 207 -21.13 -2.84 8.60
CA ASP A 207 -19.90 -2.46 9.26
C ASP A 207 -19.24 -1.26 8.56
N ILE A 208 -18.51 -0.44 9.34
CA ILE A 208 -17.85 0.79 8.83
C ILE A 208 -16.76 0.49 7.80
N ALA A 209 -16.20 -0.71 7.76
CA ALA A 209 -15.13 -1.10 6.85
C ALA A 209 -15.61 -1.97 5.67
N ASP A 210 -16.88 -2.39 5.62
CA ASP A 210 -17.41 -3.30 4.58
C ASP A 210 -17.07 -2.86 3.15
N ALA A 211 -17.31 -1.59 2.83
CA ALA A 211 -17.03 -1.05 1.49
C ALA A 211 -15.55 -1.21 1.10
N ARG A 212 -14.63 -1.08 2.06
CA ARG A 212 -13.19 -1.27 1.83
C ARG A 212 -12.83 -2.75 1.73
N HIS A 213 -13.41 -3.60 2.58
CA HIS A 213 -13.24 -5.05 2.53
C HIS A 213 -13.66 -5.61 1.16
N LEU A 214 -14.83 -5.17 0.66
CA LEU A 214 -15.34 -5.50 -0.67
C LEU A 214 -14.38 -5.04 -1.78
N SER A 215 -13.94 -3.76 -1.75
CA SER A 215 -13.00 -3.21 -2.74
C SER A 215 -11.65 -3.94 -2.75
N ASN A 216 -11.18 -4.38 -1.58
CA ASN A 216 -9.95 -5.15 -1.44
C ASN A 216 -10.13 -6.66 -1.70
N ARG A 217 -11.37 -7.12 -1.96
CA ARG A 217 -11.73 -8.52 -2.16
C ARG A 217 -11.26 -9.42 -1.01
N VAL A 218 -11.52 -8.99 0.22
CA VAL A 218 -11.18 -9.72 1.44
C VAL A 218 -12.37 -9.72 2.39
N GLU A 219 -12.67 -10.89 2.96
CA GLU A 219 -13.75 -11.09 3.91
C GLU A 219 -13.48 -10.42 5.27
N PRO A 220 -14.50 -9.91 5.97
CA PRO A 220 -14.34 -9.29 7.29
C PRO A 220 -13.58 -10.16 8.29
N GLU A 221 -13.88 -11.46 8.33
CA GLU A 221 -13.29 -12.41 9.28
C GLU A 221 -11.79 -12.59 9.07
N VAL A 222 -11.31 -12.46 7.83
CA VAL A 222 -9.89 -12.50 7.49
C VAL A 222 -9.17 -11.26 8.03
N VAL A 223 -9.77 -10.08 7.88
CA VAL A 223 -9.22 -8.84 8.42
C VAL A 223 -9.22 -8.86 9.96
N ASP A 224 -10.29 -9.36 10.56
CA ASP A 224 -10.39 -9.52 12.01
C ASP A 224 -9.33 -10.50 12.55
N ALA A 225 -9.09 -11.62 11.87
CA ALA A 225 -8.04 -12.57 12.22
C ALA A 225 -6.64 -11.93 12.17
N LEU A 226 -6.34 -11.15 11.12
CA LEU A 226 -5.08 -10.40 10.99
C LEU A 226 -4.92 -9.38 12.13
N VAL A 227 -5.94 -8.56 12.38
CA VAL A 227 -5.91 -7.53 13.43
C VAL A 227 -5.71 -8.16 14.80
N ALA A 228 -6.44 -9.24 15.11
CA ALA A 228 -6.32 -9.96 16.37
C ALA A 228 -4.91 -10.55 16.55
N ALA A 229 -4.37 -11.22 15.52
CA ALA A 229 -3.04 -11.81 15.57
C ALA A 229 -1.94 -10.75 15.77
N VAL A 230 -2.02 -9.62 15.05
CA VAL A 230 -1.03 -8.53 15.16
C VAL A 230 -1.09 -7.86 16.54
N ARG A 231 -2.29 -7.55 17.05
CA ARG A 231 -2.45 -6.96 18.38
C ARG A 231 -1.95 -7.88 19.49
N ALA A 232 -2.29 -9.17 19.43
CA ALA A 232 -1.76 -10.17 20.35
C ALA A 232 -0.22 -10.28 20.30
N ALA A 233 0.38 -9.98 19.14
CA ALA A 233 1.82 -10.03 18.94
C ALA A 233 2.57 -8.75 19.39
N TYR A 234 1.91 -7.64 19.73
CA TYR A 234 2.59 -6.41 20.16
C TYR A 234 3.66 -6.63 21.24
N PRO A 235 3.41 -7.42 22.32
CA PRO A 235 4.41 -7.66 23.35
C PRO A 235 5.70 -8.33 22.83
N ARG A 236 5.57 -9.29 21.92
CA ARG A 236 6.71 -10.04 21.36
C ARG A 236 7.39 -9.35 20.17
N LEU A 237 6.72 -8.35 19.57
CA LEU A 237 7.22 -7.58 18.43
C LEU A 237 7.66 -6.17 18.85
N SER A 238 6.78 -5.18 18.72
CA SER A 238 7.11 -3.76 18.94
C SER A 238 7.61 -3.49 20.35
N HIS A 239 6.95 -4.02 21.38
CA HIS A 239 7.34 -3.76 22.77
C HIS A 239 8.73 -4.34 23.06
N ARG A 240 8.99 -5.57 22.61
CA ARG A 240 10.29 -6.25 22.73
C ARG A 240 11.37 -5.49 21.98
N TYR A 241 11.12 -5.11 20.72
CA TYR A 241 12.07 -4.37 19.91
C TYR A 241 12.40 -2.99 20.50
N TYR A 242 11.39 -2.21 20.91
CA TYR A 242 11.65 -0.89 21.47
C TYR A 242 12.35 -0.93 22.83
N LYS A 243 12.14 -1.98 23.63
CA LYS A 243 12.93 -2.24 24.84
C LYS A 243 14.41 -2.47 24.51
N LEU A 244 14.69 -3.26 23.47
CA LEU A 244 16.04 -3.48 22.98
C LEU A 244 16.67 -2.19 22.43
N LYS A 245 15.92 -1.41 21.65
CA LYS A 245 16.38 -0.11 21.12
C LYS A 245 16.64 0.91 22.22
N ALA A 246 15.80 0.97 23.26
CA ALA A 246 16.01 1.84 24.41
C ALA A 246 17.35 1.54 25.09
N LYS A 247 17.70 0.25 25.27
CA LYS A 247 19.00 -0.18 25.78
C LYS A 247 20.16 0.31 24.91
N TRP A 248 20.05 0.21 23.58
CA TRP A 248 21.09 0.70 22.66
C TRP A 248 21.32 2.22 22.73
N PHE A 249 20.29 2.97 23.13
CA PHE A 249 20.36 4.41 23.35
C PHE A 249 20.73 4.78 24.79
N GLY A 250 20.99 3.79 25.67
CA GLY A 250 21.30 4.01 27.08
C GLY A 250 20.11 4.58 27.88
N LYS A 251 18.88 4.31 27.45
CA LYS A 251 17.65 4.83 28.07
C LYS A 251 16.76 3.68 28.55
N LYS A 252 15.96 3.95 29.59
CA LYS A 252 14.88 3.05 30.02
C LYS A 252 13.68 3.11 29.06
N GLU A 253 13.37 4.32 28.59
CA GLU A 253 12.28 4.61 27.67
C GLU A 253 12.78 5.60 26.59
N LEU A 254 12.38 5.38 25.35
CA LEU A 254 12.65 6.29 24.24
C LEU A 254 11.53 7.31 24.13
N PRO A 255 11.80 8.62 24.04
CA PRO A 255 10.76 9.54 23.59
C PRO A 255 10.30 9.16 22.17
N HIS A 256 9.04 9.45 21.83
CA HIS A 256 8.46 9.06 20.53
C HIS A 256 9.27 9.51 19.30
N TRP A 257 10.00 10.63 19.38
CA TRP A 257 10.87 11.10 18.30
C TRP A 257 12.17 10.31 18.12
N ASP A 258 12.53 9.42 19.05
CA ASP A 258 13.65 8.49 18.91
C ASP A 258 13.21 7.12 18.34
N ARG A 259 11.90 6.90 18.15
CA ARG A 259 11.32 5.63 17.68
C ARG A 259 11.93 5.16 16.37
N ASN A 260 12.12 6.07 15.42
CA ASN A 260 12.68 5.79 14.09
C ASN A 260 14.12 6.31 13.93
N ALA A 261 14.82 6.56 15.05
CA ALA A 261 16.21 7.02 15.01
C ALA A 261 17.13 5.92 14.46
N PRO A 262 18.05 6.22 13.54
CA PRO A 262 19.02 5.23 13.06
C PRO A 262 19.96 4.80 14.19
N LEU A 263 20.51 3.59 14.10
CA LEU A 263 21.52 3.15 15.06
C LEU A 263 22.79 4.02 14.95
N PRO A 264 23.43 4.39 16.08
CA PRO A 264 24.64 5.20 16.05
C PRO A 264 25.80 4.50 15.32
N LYS A 265 26.61 5.30 14.60
CA LYS A 265 27.99 4.95 14.17
C LYS A 265 28.13 3.74 13.22
N VAL A 266 27.36 3.70 12.12
CA VAL A 266 27.56 2.72 11.04
C VAL A 266 28.07 3.46 9.81
N ALA A 267 29.29 3.13 9.36
CA ALA A 267 29.83 3.69 8.13
C ALA A 267 28.98 3.24 6.94
N GLN A 268 28.46 4.20 6.18
CA GLN A 268 27.72 3.92 4.95
C GLN A 268 28.71 3.85 3.79
N ARG A 269 28.84 2.67 3.18
CA ARG A 269 29.52 2.51 1.88
C ARG A 269 28.56 2.92 0.78
N THR A 270 29.07 3.65 -0.21
CA THR A 270 28.35 3.89 -1.46
C THR A 270 28.40 2.63 -2.34
N ILE A 271 27.24 2.12 -2.72
CA ILE A 271 27.06 0.94 -3.59
C ILE A 271 26.86 1.46 -5.03
N PRO A 272 27.78 1.19 -5.97
CA PRO A 272 27.60 1.54 -7.38
C PRO A 272 26.37 0.87 -7.99
N TRP A 273 25.76 1.50 -8.99
CA TRP A 273 24.56 0.98 -9.66
C TRP A 273 24.75 -0.43 -10.25
N SER A 274 25.94 -0.72 -10.80
CA SER A 274 26.28 -2.06 -11.33
C SER A 274 26.29 -3.14 -10.24
N GLU A 275 26.77 -2.81 -9.04
CA GLU A 275 26.76 -3.70 -7.89
C GLU A 275 25.33 -3.92 -7.38
N ALA A 276 24.50 -2.87 -7.35
CA ALA A 276 23.08 -3.00 -7.00
C ALA A 276 22.33 -3.91 -7.97
N ARG A 277 22.48 -3.71 -9.30
CA ARG A 277 21.93 -4.59 -10.34
C ARG A 277 22.35 -6.04 -10.11
N SER A 278 23.66 -6.28 -9.97
CA SER A 278 24.22 -7.63 -9.78
C SER A 278 23.66 -8.29 -8.52
N THR A 279 23.57 -7.54 -7.41
CA THR A 279 23.04 -8.03 -6.14
C THR A 279 21.60 -8.50 -6.28
N VAL A 280 20.72 -7.68 -6.85
CA VAL A 280 19.29 -8.02 -7.01
C VAL A 280 19.10 -9.18 -7.97
N LEU A 281 19.74 -9.16 -9.15
CA LEU A 281 19.60 -10.23 -10.13
C LEU A 281 20.16 -11.56 -9.62
N THR A 282 21.26 -11.54 -8.87
CA THR A 282 21.81 -12.76 -8.24
C THR A 282 20.86 -13.31 -7.18
N ALA A 283 20.26 -12.45 -6.35
CA ALA A 283 19.29 -12.88 -5.35
C ALA A 283 18.03 -13.47 -6.00
N TYR A 284 17.51 -12.83 -7.05
CA TYR A 284 16.35 -13.33 -7.79
C TYR A 284 16.68 -14.63 -8.53
N GLY A 285 17.86 -14.73 -9.14
CA GLY A 285 18.27 -15.91 -9.90
C GLY A 285 18.50 -17.14 -9.02
N ALA A 286 18.97 -16.94 -7.78
CA ALA A 286 19.08 -17.99 -6.79
C ALA A 286 17.72 -18.55 -6.35
N PHE A 287 16.66 -17.73 -6.41
CA PHE A 287 15.28 -18.15 -6.16
C PHE A 287 14.64 -18.78 -7.41
N SER A 288 14.71 -18.07 -8.54
CA SER A 288 14.17 -18.52 -9.83
C SER A 288 14.90 -17.84 -10.99
N PRO A 289 15.54 -18.59 -11.90
CA PRO A 289 16.14 -18.04 -13.11
C PRO A 289 15.15 -17.18 -13.93
N ARG A 290 13.88 -17.60 -14.02
CA ARG A 290 12.83 -16.86 -14.72
C ARG A 290 12.53 -15.51 -14.07
N MET A 291 12.55 -15.42 -12.73
CA MET A 291 12.34 -14.15 -12.02
C MET A 291 13.48 -13.17 -12.31
N ALA A 292 14.73 -13.64 -12.34
CA ALA A 292 15.87 -12.81 -12.70
C ALA A 292 15.82 -12.36 -14.17
N GLU A 293 15.43 -13.24 -15.10
CA GLU A 293 15.27 -12.90 -16.51
C GLU A 293 14.26 -11.76 -16.70
N VAL A 294 13.10 -11.85 -16.06
CA VAL A 294 12.08 -10.79 -16.12
C VAL A 294 12.59 -9.49 -15.52
N ALA A 295 13.28 -9.54 -14.37
CA ALA A 295 13.87 -8.34 -13.75
C ALA A 295 14.99 -7.72 -14.60
N ASP A 296 15.82 -8.54 -15.28
CA ASP A 296 16.92 -8.05 -16.10
C ASP A 296 16.44 -7.24 -17.32
N ARG A 297 15.24 -7.57 -17.85
CA ARG A 297 14.61 -6.79 -18.92
C ARG A 297 14.46 -5.31 -18.54
N PHE A 298 14.18 -4.98 -17.29
CA PHE A 298 14.07 -3.58 -16.86
C PHE A 298 15.38 -2.82 -17.02
N PHE A 299 16.52 -3.47 -16.79
CA PHE A 299 17.83 -2.86 -16.98
C PHE A 299 18.21 -2.79 -18.46
N VAL A 300 18.03 -3.90 -19.20
CA VAL A 300 18.44 -4.00 -20.62
C VAL A 300 17.60 -3.08 -21.51
N GLN A 301 16.32 -2.90 -21.21
CA GLN A 301 15.38 -2.09 -21.99
C GLN A 301 15.23 -0.65 -21.47
N ASN A 302 16.02 -0.24 -20.46
CA ASN A 302 15.97 1.10 -19.85
C ASN A 302 14.59 1.48 -19.28
N TRP A 303 13.93 0.55 -18.59
CA TRP A 303 12.64 0.80 -17.93
C TRP A 303 12.79 1.38 -16.52
N ILE A 304 14.02 1.70 -16.12
CA ILE A 304 14.35 2.24 -14.80
C ILE A 304 14.89 3.66 -14.92
N ASP A 305 14.19 4.62 -14.32
CA ASP A 305 14.68 5.97 -14.09
C ASP A 305 15.32 6.07 -12.69
N ALA A 306 16.61 5.78 -12.59
CA ALA A 306 17.33 5.64 -11.31
C ALA A 306 17.91 6.93 -10.68
N PRO A 307 18.53 7.86 -11.44
CA PRO A 307 19.27 8.97 -10.84
C PRO A 307 18.39 10.00 -10.12
N VAL A 308 18.92 10.62 -9.07
CA VAL A 308 18.33 11.81 -8.44
C VAL A 308 18.59 13.03 -9.31
N ARG A 309 17.58 13.86 -9.55
CA ARG A 309 17.71 15.16 -10.22
C ARG A 309 16.69 16.17 -9.69
N PRO A 310 16.96 17.49 -9.75
CA PRO A 310 15.98 18.51 -9.38
C PRO A 310 14.65 18.32 -10.12
N GLY A 311 13.54 18.61 -9.44
CA GLY A 311 12.20 18.52 -10.01
C GLY A 311 11.62 17.10 -10.11
N LYS A 312 12.45 16.04 -10.16
CA LYS A 312 11.97 14.65 -10.19
C LYS A 312 11.11 14.34 -8.96
N ALA A 313 10.05 13.57 -9.16
CA ALA A 313 9.19 13.08 -8.10
C ALA A 313 10.01 12.39 -6.98
N PRO A 314 9.71 12.66 -5.70
CA PRO A 314 10.40 12.04 -4.59
C PRO A 314 10.02 10.56 -4.46
N GLY A 315 10.78 9.82 -3.65
CA GLY A 315 10.48 8.42 -3.35
C GLY A 315 10.87 7.45 -4.47
N ALA A 316 10.10 6.38 -4.60
CA ALA A 316 10.26 5.32 -5.60
C ALA A 316 8.89 4.70 -5.91
N PHE A 317 8.73 4.14 -7.10
CA PHE A 317 7.55 3.35 -7.47
C PHE A 317 7.81 2.47 -8.71
N ALA A 318 7.00 1.43 -8.86
CA ALA A 318 6.81 0.65 -10.09
C ALA A 318 5.43 0.92 -10.68
N HIS A 319 5.37 1.71 -11.74
CA HIS A 319 4.12 2.06 -12.39
C HIS A 319 3.72 0.94 -13.36
N PRO A 320 2.53 0.30 -13.18
CA PRO A 320 2.12 -0.86 -13.99
C PRO A 320 1.86 -0.50 -15.46
N THR A 321 1.59 0.78 -15.73
CA THR A 321 1.12 1.31 -17.01
C THR A 321 -0.14 0.60 -17.48
N VAL A 322 -0.07 -0.17 -18.56
CA VAL A 322 -1.13 -1.03 -19.08
C VAL A 322 -0.52 -2.29 -19.71
N PRO A 323 -1.24 -3.41 -19.77
CA PRO A 323 -0.70 -4.67 -20.31
C PRO A 323 -0.22 -4.61 -21.76
N SER A 324 -0.78 -3.71 -22.59
CA SER A 324 -0.29 -3.51 -23.96
C SER A 324 1.07 -2.78 -24.03
N ALA A 325 1.53 -2.23 -22.92
CA ALA A 325 2.81 -1.57 -22.73
C ALA A 325 3.62 -2.32 -21.65
N HIS A 326 4.75 -1.76 -21.26
CA HIS A 326 5.55 -2.31 -20.17
C HIS A 326 5.50 -1.38 -18.95
N PRO A 327 5.68 -1.94 -17.73
CA PRO A 327 5.83 -1.14 -16.54
C PRO A 327 7.13 -0.31 -16.54
N TYR A 328 7.17 0.70 -15.68
CA TYR A 328 8.36 1.53 -15.44
C TYR A 328 8.67 1.60 -13.95
N VAL A 329 9.96 1.64 -13.63
CA VAL A 329 10.45 1.83 -12.27
C VAL A 329 11.09 3.22 -12.15
N LEU A 330 10.64 4.01 -11.18
CA LEU A 330 11.27 5.27 -10.79
C LEU A 330 11.96 5.08 -9.44
N LEU A 331 13.23 5.46 -9.35
CA LEU A 331 14.01 5.47 -8.12
C LEU A 331 14.70 6.82 -7.92
N ASN A 332 15.13 7.07 -6.70
CA ASN A 332 16.03 8.17 -6.35
C ASN A 332 17.33 7.60 -5.77
N TYR A 333 18.09 6.88 -6.60
CA TYR A 333 19.25 6.09 -6.20
C TYR A 333 20.47 6.96 -5.87
N GLN A 334 20.98 6.84 -4.64
CA GLN A 334 22.15 7.57 -4.13
C GLN A 334 23.28 6.62 -3.69
N GLY A 335 23.12 5.31 -3.90
CA GLY A 335 24.10 4.30 -3.53
C GLY A 335 24.07 3.89 -2.06
N LYS A 336 22.97 4.12 -1.33
CA LYS A 336 22.83 3.64 0.05
C LYS A 336 22.33 2.18 0.04
N PRO A 337 22.62 1.38 1.09
CA PRO A 337 22.05 0.02 1.21
C PRO A 337 20.52 -0.02 1.10
N ARG A 338 19.83 1.00 1.66
CA ARG A 338 18.38 1.14 1.53
C ARG A 338 17.94 1.30 0.07
N ASP A 339 18.72 1.98 -0.76
CA ASP A 339 18.38 2.20 -2.17
C ASP A 339 18.45 0.88 -2.97
N VAL A 340 19.33 -0.05 -2.59
CA VAL A 340 19.36 -1.41 -3.17
C VAL A 340 18.12 -2.20 -2.77
N MET A 341 17.66 -2.03 -1.53
CA MET A 341 16.41 -2.66 -1.09
C MET A 341 15.20 -2.09 -1.82
N THR A 342 15.15 -0.77 -1.99
CA THR A 342 14.11 -0.10 -2.78
C THR A 342 14.15 -0.57 -4.24
N LEU A 343 15.33 -0.73 -4.85
CA LEU A 343 15.45 -1.30 -6.19
C LEU A 343 14.88 -2.73 -6.26
N ALA A 344 15.20 -3.59 -5.30
CA ALA A 344 14.63 -4.94 -5.23
C ALA A 344 13.10 -4.88 -5.09
N HIS A 345 12.60 -4.06 -4.18
CA HIS A 345 11.17 -3.86 -3.95
C HIS A 345 10.42 -3.47 -5.23
N GLU A 346 10.85 -2.40 -5.91
CA GLU A 346 10.20 -1.95 -7.15
C GLU A 346 10.34 -2.95 -8.30
N LEU A 347 11.47 -3.66 -8.41
CA LEU A 347 11.61 -4.73 -9.40
C LEU A 347 10.71 -5.92 -9.09
N GLY A 348 10.39 -6.20 -7.83
CA GLY A 348 9.40 -7.22 -7.48
C GLY A 348 8.02 -6.87 -8.01
N HIS A 349 7.56 -5.63 -7.83
CA HIS A 349 6.34 -5.14 -8.49
C HIS A 349 6.44 -5.23 -10.01
N GLY A 350 7.56 -4.79 -10.60
CA GLY A 350 7.78 -4.88 -12.04
C GLY A 350 7.69 -6.30 -12.59
N VAL A 351 8.28 -7.29 -11.89
CA VAL A 351 8.15 -8.71 -12.24
C VAL A 351 6.69 -9.15 -12.18
N HIS A 352 5.98 -8.82 -11.11
CA HIS A 352 4.56 -9.17 -10.96
C HIS A 352 3.72 -8.63 -12.11
N GLN A 353 3.90 -7.34 -12.44
CA GLN A 353 3.20 -6.64 -13.52
C GLN A 353 3.46 -7.30 -14.87
N VAL A 354 4.72 -7.64 -15.19
CA VAL A 354 5.07 -8.34 -16.44
C VAL A 354 4.47 -9.74 -16.51
N LEU A 355 4.44 -10.47 -15.39
CA LEU A 355 3.89 -11.84 -15.34
C LEU A 355 2.37 -11.85 -15.47
N ALA A 356 1.67 -10.86 -14.90
CA ALA A 356 0.21 -10.75 -14.94
C ALA A 356 -0.33 -10.12 -16.23
N ALA A 357 0.48 -9.33 -16.95
CA ALA A 357 0.08 -8.63 -18.18
C ALA A 357 -0.66 -9.51 -19.23
N PRO A 358 -0.30 -10.79 -19.46
CA PRO A 358 -1.02 -11.63 -20.43
C PRO A 358 -2.51 -11.82 -20.14
N ASN A 359 -3.00 -11.53 -18.93
CA ASN A 359 -4.42 -11.61 -18.58
C ASN A 359 -5.24 -10.43 -19.12
N GLY A 360 -4.61 -9.36 -19.62
CA GLY A 360 -5.31 -8.18 -20.14
C GLY A 360 -5.70 -7.16 -19.06
N PRO A 361 -6.05 -5.92 -19.45
CA PRO A 361 -6.31 -4.80 -18.54
C PRO A 361 -7.35 -5.07 -17.46
N LEU A 362 -8.39 -5.86 -17.73
CA LEU A 362 -9.46 -6.11 -16.77
C LEU A 362 -9.10 -7.17 -15.72
N MET A 363 -8.09 -8.00 -15.98
CA MET A 363 -7.78 -9.17 -15.15
C MET A 363 -6.33 -9.22 -14.65
N ALA A 364 -5.41 -8.48 -15.26
CA ALA A 364 -4.04 -8.36 -14.77
C ALA A 364 -3.93 -7.62 -13.42
N PRO A 365 -4.68 -6.52 -13.15
CA PRO A 365 -4.57 -5.78 -11.90
C PRO A 365 -4.90 -6.64 -10.69
N THR A 366 -4.02 -6.61 -9.68
CA THR A 366 -4.23 -7.31 -8.41
C THR A 366 -4.92 -6.42 -7.37
N PRO A 367 -5.74 -7.00 -6.48
CA PRO A 367 -6.21 -6.28 -5.30
C PRO A 367 -5.03 -5.80 -4.45
N LEU A 368 -5.22 -4.67 -3.75
CA LEU A 368 -4.14 -4.03 -2.99
C LEU A 368 -3.54 -4.93 -1.90
N THR A 369 -4.33 -5.86 -1.38
CA THR A 369 -3.91 -6.86 -0.39
C THR A 369 -2.86 -7.85 -0.93
N LEU A 370 -2.81 -8.05 -2.25
CA LEU A 370 -1.85 -8.92 -2.92
C LEU A 370 -0.76 -8.16 -3.70
N ALA A 371 -0.89 -6.83 -3.84
CA ALA A 371 0.01 -6.01 -4.63
C ALA A 371 1.47 -6.05 -4.12
N GLU A 372 1.64 -6.11 -2.80
CA GLU A 372 2.95 -6.15 -2.12
C GLU A 372 3.62 -7.53 -2.13
N THR A 373 2.94 -8.54 -2.70
CA THR A 373 3.42 -9.92 -2.60
C THR A 373 4.81 -10.10 -3.22
N ALA A 374 4.98 -9.59 -4.43
CA ALA A 374 6.23 -9.73 -5.17
C ALA A 374 7.35 -8.79 -4.70
N SER A 375 7.00 -7.56 -4.36
CA SER A 375 7.94 -6.52 -3.93
C SER A 375 8.62 -6.91 -2.61
N VAL A 376 7.84 -7.24 -1.59
CA VAL A 376 8.37 -7.60 -0.26
C VAL A 376 9.11 -8.95 -0.31
N PHE A 377 8.66 -9.91 -1.11
CA PHE A 377 9.34 -11.20 -1.24
C PHE A 377 10.71 -11.02 -1.92
N GLY A 378 10.76 -10.27 -3.02
CA GLY A 378 11.99 -9.92 -3.72
C GLY A 378 12.97 -9.15 -2.83
N GLU A 379 12.45 -8.20 -2.07
CA GLU A 379 13.19 -7.49 -1.03
C GLU A 379 13.76 -8.45 0.02
N MET A 380 12.98 -9.42 0.52
CA MET A 380 13.46 -10.40 1.50
C MET A 380 14.60 -11.28 0.95
N LEU A 381 14.49 -11.74 -0.31
CA LEU A 381 15.57 -12.49 -0.97
C LEU A 381 16.87 -11.69 -1.03
N THR A 382 16.78 -10.42 -1.45
CA THR A 382 17.94 -9.53 -1.57
C THR A 382 18.51 -9.19 -0.19
N PHE A 383 17.65 -8.96 0.80
CA PHE A 383 18.05 -8.68 2.17
C PHE A 383 18.83 -9.85 2.76
N ARG A 384 18.31 -11.08 2.66
CA ARG A 384 18.98 -12.28 3.17
C ARG A 384 20.32 -12.51 2.49
N LYS A 385 20.42 -12.28 1.17
CA LYS A 385 21.68 -12.36 0.43
C LYS A 385 22.71 -11.34 0.93
N LEU A 386 22.33 -10.07 1.06
CA LEU A 386 23.20 -9.01 1.58
C LEU A 386 23.62 -9.28 3.03
N LEU A 387 22.68 -9.71 3.86
CA LEU A 387 22.91 -10.04 5.25
C LEU A 387 23.90 -11.20 5.40
N ALA A 388 23.78 -12.25 4.57
CA ALA A 388 24.71 -13.39 4.56
C ALA A 388 26.12 -13.00 4.08
N ALA A 389 26.24 -12.03 3.17
CA ALA A 389 27.53 -11.53 2.70
C ALA A 389 28.21 -10.56 3.69
N THR A 390 27.46 -10.02 4.66
CA THR A 390 27.98 -9.02 5.61
C THR A 390 28.72 -9.69 6.76
N THR A 391 30.04 -9.47 6.84
CA THR A 391 30.91 -10.02 7.88
C THR A 391 31.10 -9.09 9.08
N ASP A 392 30.91 -7.77 8.90
CA ASP A 392 31.00 -6.80 9.99
C ASP A 392 29.77 -6.89 10.90
N LYS A 393 29.99 -7.21 12.19
CA LYS A 393 28.91 -7.38 13.18
C LYS A 393 28.08 -6.11 13.39
N LYS A 394 28.68 -4.91 13.30
CA LYS A 394 27.96 -3.64 13.48
C LYS A 394 27.07 -3.34 12.29
N GLN A 395 27.56 -3.57 11.07
CA GLN A 395 26.77 -3.45 9.85
C GLN A 395 25.63 -4.46 9.83
N ARG A 396 25.91 -5.73 10.17
CA ARG A 396 24.89 -6.78 10.29
C ARG A 396 23.78 -6.39 11.27
N LYS A 397 24.16 -5.91 12.47
CA LYS A 397 23.20 -5.40 13.47
C LYS A 397 22.36 -4.24 12.92
N ALA A 398 22.99 -3.30 12.21
CA ALA A 398 22.30 -2.15 11.63
C ALA A 398 21.28 -2.54 10.56
N MET A 399 21.64 -3.48 9.69
CA MET A 399 20.74 -4.02 8.66
C MET A 399 19.55 -4.74 9.27
N LEU A 400 19.77 -5.61 10.27
CA LEU A 400 18.70 -6.30 10.99
C LEU A 400 17.77 -5.31 11.70
N ALA A 401 18.33 -4.33 12.41
CA ALA A 401 17.53 -3.32 13.12
C ALA A 401 16.69 -2.47 12.16
N ALA A 402 17.26 -2.04 11.03
CA ALA A 402 16.52 -1.32 10.01
C ALA A 402 15.38 -2.17 9.43
N LYS A 403 15.65 -3.45 9.09
CA LYS A 403 14.61 -4.35 8.56
C LYS A 403 13.48 -4.60 9.56
N VAL A 404 13.81 -4.82 10.83
CA VAL A 404 12.80 -4.98 11.89
C VAL A 404 11.97 -3.71 12.06
N GLU A 405 12.59 -2.52 12.02
CA GLU A 405 11.87 -1.25 12.10
C GLU A 405 10.92 -1.04 10.93
N ASP A 406 11.36 -1.35 9.71
CA ASP A 406 10.52 -1.26 8.52
C ASP A 406 9.31 -2.21 8.64
N MET A 407 9.53 -3.47 9.04
CA MET A 407 8.43 -4.44 9.22
C MET A 407 7.46 -4.03 10.36
N ILE A 408 7.96 -3.47 11.47
CA ILE A 408 7.10 -2.93 12.54
C ILE A 408 6.29 -1.72 12.02
N ASN A 409 6.89 -0.85 11.20
CA ASN A 409 6.19 0.29 10.60
C ASN A 409 5.15 -0.12 9.53
N THR A 410 5.31 -1.28 8.89
CA THR A 410 4.37 -1.82 7.89
C THR A 410 3.26 -2.66 8.53
N VAL A 411 3.55 -3.40 9.60
CA VAL A 411 2.56 -4.29 10.24
C VAL A 411 1.93 -3.64 11.48
N VAL A 412 2.71 -3.45 12.55
CA VAL A 412 2.20 -2.98 13.84
C VAL A 412 1.56 -1.59 13.71
N ARG A 413 2.26 -0.67 13.06
CA ARG A 413 1.78 0.71 12.89
C ARG A 413 0.52 0.79 12.03
N GLN A 414 0.43 0.00 10.96
CA GLN A 414 -0.72 0.06 10.06
C GLN A 414 -1.97 -0.58 10.69
N ILE A 415 -1.81 -1.65 11.47
CA ILE A 415 -2.92 -2.18 12.29
C ILE A 415 -3.33 -1.21 13.40
N ALA A 416 -2.38 -0.49 14.00
CA ALA A 416 -2.71 0.59 14.92
C ALA A 416 -3.52 1.70 14.20
N PHE A 417 -3.13 2.08 12.99
CA PHE A 417 -3.85 3.07 12.19
C PHE A 417 -5.27 2.61 11.84
N TYR A 418 -5.43 1.35 11.41
CA TYR A 418 -6.75 0.74 11.19
C TYR A 418 -7.60 0.79 12.48
N THR A 419 -7.03 0.41 13.62
CA THR A 419 -7.73 0.41 14.93
C THR A 419 -8.16 1.83 15.34
N PHE A 420 -7.36 2.85 15.02
CA PHE A 420 -7.73 4.24 15.21
C PHE A 420 -8.90 4.65 14.31
N GLU A 421 -8.83 4.37 13.01
CA GLU A 421 -9.94 4.66 12.07
C GLU A 421 -11.24 3.98 12.49
N ARG A 422 -11.16 2.70 12.88
CA ARG A 422 -12.29 1.93 13.43
C ARG A 422 -12.95 2.69 14.58
N SER A 423 -12.15 3.19 15.51
CA SER A 423 -12.63 3.93 16.68
C SER A 423 -13.25 5.27 16.28
N VAL A 424 -12.61 6.03 15.38
CA VAL A 424 -13.12 7.31 14.89
C VAL A 424 -14.46 7.16 14.19
N HIS A 425 -14.57 6.24 13.23
CA HIS A 425 -15.80 6.04 12.47
C HIS A 425 -16.93 5.43 13.32
N ALA A 426 -16.61 4.55 14.28
CA ALA A 426 -17.59 4.01 15.22
C ALA A 426 -18.15 5.09 16.16
N GLU A 427 -17.29 5.95 16.71
CA GLU A 427 -17.73 7.07 17.55
C GLU A 427 -18.45 8.14 16.72
N ARG A 428 -18.02 8.37 15.46
CA ARG A 428 -18.66 9.34 14.55
C ARG A 428 -20.12 9.01 14.26
N ARG A 429 -20.50 7.73 14.26
CA ARG A 429 -21.91 7.28 14.14
C ARG A 429 -22.77 7.78 15.30
N LYS A 430 -22.18 8.08 16.46
CA LYS A 430 -22.88 8.56 17.67
C LYS A 430 -22.96 10.08 17.76
N GLY A 431 -22.06 10.81 17.11
CA GLY A 431 -22.01 12.26 17.14
C GLY A 431 -20.75 12.82 16.48
N GLU A 432 -20.66 14.15 16.37
CA GLU A 432 -19.43 14.79 15.91
C GLU A 432 -18.36 14.75 17.01
N LEU A 433 -17.11 14.48 16.64
CA LEU A 433 -16.00 14.29 17.56
C LEU A 433 -15.24 15.60 17.77
N THR A 434 -14.96 15.92 19.04
CA THR A 434 -14.07 17.04 19.37
C THR A 434 -12.61 16.70 19.02
N PRO A 435 -11.74 17.71 18.82
CA PRO A 435 -10.30 17.48 18.70
C PRO A 435 -9.73 16.65 19.85
N ASP A 436 -10.17 16.91 21.09
CA ASP A 436 -9.71 16.18 22.27
C ASP A 436 -10.09 14.71 22.22
N LYS A 437 -11.29 14.37 21.74
CA LYS A 437 -11.70 12.98 21.60
C LYS A 437 -10.88 12.25 20.54
N LEU A 438 -10.60 12.89 19.41
CA LEU A 438 -9.72 12.33 18.38
C LEU A 438 -8.30 12.08 18.92
N CYS A 439 -7.76 13.06 19.65
CA CYS A 439 -6.48 12.96 20.35
C CYS A 439 -6.45 11.83 21.40
N GLU A 440 -7.52 11.65 22.18
CA GLU A 440 -7.66 10.57 23.16
C GLU A 440 -7.63 9.19 22.49
N LEU A 441 -8.43 9.00 21.44
CA LEU A 441 -8.47 7.75 20.66
C LEU A 441 -7.10 7.44 20.06
N TRP A 442 -6.42 8.44 19.50
CA TRP A 442 -5.08 8.31 18.96
C TRP A 442 -4.08 7.86 20.03
N MET A 443 -4.06 8.55 21.18
CA MET A 443 -3.12 8.24 22.25
C MET A 443 -3.34 6.85 22.83
N ALA A 444 -4.58 6.40 22.99
CA ALA A 444 -4.90 5.05 23.47
C ALA A 444 -4.32 3.97 22.54
N VAL A 445 -4.58 4.09 21.23
CA VAL A 445 -4.13 3.13 20.21
C VAL A 445 -2.60 3.14 20.04
N GLN A 446 -1.97 4.31 20.05
CA GLN A 446 -0.51 4.40 19.95
C GLN A 446 0.18 3.85 21.21
N SER A 447 -0.40 4.05 22.40
CA SER A 447 0.15 3.53 23.65
C SER A 447 0.10 1.99 23.68
N GLU A 448 -1.02 1.38 23.26
CA GLU A 448 -1.17 -0.07 23.16
C GLU A 448 -0.15 -0.67 22.18
N SER A 449 -0.05 -0.11 20.98
CA SER A 449 0.77 -0.67 19.90
C SER A 449 2.28 -0.49 20.09
N LEU A 450 2.73 0.63 20.66
CA LEU A 450 4.15 0.93 20.85
C LEU A 450 4.70 0.36 22.16
N GLY A 451 3.87 0.26 23.19
CA GLY A 451 4.22 -0.32 24.47
C GLY A 451 5.10 0.57 25.36
N PRO A 452 5.46 0.08 26.55
CA PRO A 452 5.99 0.89 27.65
C PRO A 452 7.41 1.42 27.41
N ALA A 453 8.16 0.84 26.48
CA ALA A 453 9.50 1.31 26.15
C ALA A 453 9.50 2.62 25.33
N ILE A 454 8.32 3.06 24.84
CA ILE A 454 8.15 4.33 24.16
C ILE A 454 7.37 5.29 25.06
N LYS A 455 7.97 6.45 25.32
CA LYS A 455 7.33 7.57 26.01
C LYS A 455 6.70 8.51 25.00
N LEU A 456 5.38 8.44 24.88
CA LEU A 456 4.58 9.45 24.18
C LEU A 456 4.59 10.72 25.01
N LYS A 457 5.10 11.81 24.42
CA LYS A 457 5.27 13.10 25.11
C LYS A 457 4.14 14.03 24.69
N GLU A 458 3.92 15.08 25.47
CA GLU A 458 2.99 16.15 25.11
C GLU A 458 3.28 16.65 23.69
N GLY A 459 2.22 16.88 22.93
CA GLY A 459 2.25 17.23 21.52
C GLY A 459 2.12 16.03 20.57
N TYR A 460 2.31 14.79 21.06
CA TYR A 460 2.13 13.61 20.21
C TYR A 460 0.65 13.31 19.90
N GLU A 461 -0.26 13.80 20.74
CA GLU A 461 -1.70 13.56 20.63
C GLU A 461 -2.32 14.05 19.32
N VAL A 462 -1.68 15.02 18.64
CA VAL A 462 -2.15 15.59 17.37
C VAL A 462 -1.56 14.91 16.12
N PHE A 463 -0.68 13.91 16.26
CA PHE A 463 0.03 13.32 15.11
C PHE A 463 -0.87 12.51 14.16
N TRP A 464 -2.12 12.25 14.52
CA TRP A 464 -3.09 11.68 13.58
C TRP A 464 -3.44 12.65 12.43
N SER A 465 -3.29 13.96 12.66
CA SER A 465 -3.87 15.00 11.79
C SER A 465 -3.20 15.17 10.44
N TYR A 466 -2.01 14.59 10.23
CA TYR A 466 -1.26 14.72 8.98
C TYR A 466 -1.25 13.45 8.14
N ILE A 467 -1.92 12.39 8.60
CA ILE A 467 -1.88 11.07 7.93
C ILE A 467 -2.85 11.10 6.75
N PRO A 468 -2.36 11.14 5.48
CA PRO A 468 -3.21 11.31 4.31
C PRO A 468 -4.14 10.10 4.08
N HIS A 469 -3.72 8.89 4.49
CA HIS A 469 -4.51 7.68 4.28
C HIS A 469 -5.88 7.73 4.95
N PHE A 470 -6.01 8.40 6.11
CA PHE A 470 -7.28 8.58 6.80
C PHE A 470 -8.27 9.47 6.04
N VAL A 471 -7.76 10.30 5.13
CA VAL A 471 -8.50 11.26 4.33
C VAL A 471 -8.82 10.67 2.96
N HIS A 472 -7.81 10.10 2.31
CA HIS A 472 -7.87 9.72 0.89
C HIS A 472 -8.36 8.29 0.66
N SER A 473 -8.25 7.43 1.68
CA SER A 473 -8.55 6.01 1.54
C SER A 473 -8.90 5.37 2.88
N PRO A 474 -10.07 5.70 3.47
CA PRO A 474 -10.48 5.13 4.75
C PRO A 474 -10.39 3.59 4.78
N PHE A 475 -9.85 3.06 5.88
CA PHE A 475 -9.63 1.63 6.13
C PHE A 475 -8.63 0.94 5.20
N TYR A 476 -7.95 1.64 4.31
CA TYR A 476 -7.00 1.01 3.39
C TYR A 476 -5.76 0.43 4.08
N VAL A 477 -5.33 1.05 5.18
CA VAL A 477 -4.02 0.80 5.79
C VAL A 477 -3.78 -0.65 6.21
N TYR A 478 -4.81 -1.44 6.52
CA TYR A 478 -4.60 -2.86 6.85
C TYR A 478 -4.04 -3.67 5.67
N ALA A 479 -4.23 -3.22 4.42
CA ALA A 479 -3.74 -3.92 3.23
C ALA A 479 -2.19 -4.03 3.24
N TYR A 480 -1.49 -3.05 3.81
CA TYR A 480 -0.04 -3.10 4.00
C TYR A 480 0.35 -4.23 4.96
N ALA A 481 -0.33 -4.34 6.11
CA ALA A 481 -0.06 -5.38 7.09
C ALA A 481 -0.44 -6.77 6.56
N PHE A 482 -1.53 -6.84 5.80
CA PHE A 482 -1.97 -8.06 5.10
C PHE A 482 -0.87 -8.53 4.15
N GLY A 483 -0.43 -7.65 3.23
CA GLY A 483 0.60 -7.98 2.24
C GLY A 483 1.92 -8.41 2.87
N ASP A 484 2.41 -7.70 3.89
CA ASP A 484 3.66 -8.05 4.56
C ASP A 484 3.55 -9.39 5.31
N CYS A 485 2.46 -9.63 6.07
CA CYS A 485 2.28 -10.90 6.77
C CYS A 485 2.06 -12.08 5.82
N LEU A 486 1.34 -11.87 4.72
CA LEU A 486 1.16 -12.83 3.64
C LEU A 486 2.52 -13.27 3.08
N VAL A 487 3.36 -12.30 2.72
CA VAL A 487 4.70 -12.55 2.17
C VAL A 487 5.60 -13.25 3.16
N ASN A 488 5.60 -12.81 4.42
CA ASN A 488 6.40 -13.46 5.45
C ASN A 488 5.97 -14.92 5.66
N SER A 489 4.67 -15.21 5.53
CA SER A 489 4.14 -16.57 5.60
C SER A 489 4.57 -17.41 4.39
N LEU A 490 4.49 -16.86 3.19
CA LEU A 490 5.03 -17.50 1.97
C LEU A 490 6.54 -17.75 2.09
N TYR A 491 7.29 -16.80 2.63
CA TYR A 491 8.72 -16.93 2.87
C TYR A 491 9.04 -18.02 3.89
N ALA A 492 8.26 -18.12 4.97
CA ALA A 492 8.41 -19.17 5.97
C ALA A 492 8.11 -20.57 5.39
N VAL A 493 7.20 -20.69 4.43
CA VAL A 493 6.97 -21.94 3.67
C VAL A 493 8.17 -22.25 2.79
N TYR A 494 8.68 -21.25 2.05
CA TYR A 494 9.87 -21.38 1.21
C TYR A 494 11.10 -21.86 2.00
N GLU A 495 11.36 -21.30 3.19
CA GLU A 495 12.48 -21.72 4.06
C GLU A 495 12.37 -23.18 4.53
N LYS A 496 11.15 -23.73 4.64
CA LYS A 496 10.91 -25.11 5.08
C LYS A 496 10.88 -26.11 3.91
N SER A 497 10.40 -25.68 2.74
CA SER A 497 10.18 -26.54 1.58
C SER A 497 10.38 -25.76 0.28
N ASN A 498 11.53 -25.97 -0.36
CA ASN A 498 11.90 -25.25 -1.58
C ASN A 498 11.39 -25.94 -2.87
N GLU A 499 11.16 -27.25 -2.87
CA GLU A 499 10.84 -27.98 -4.10
C GLU A 499 9.49 -27.55 -4.70
N GLY A 500 9.52 -27.12 -5.96
CA GLY A 500 8.38 -26.61 -6.70
C GLY A 500 7.81 -25.26 -6.20
N PHE A 501 8.43 -24.64 -5.18
CA PHE A 501 7.88 -23.41 -4.58
C PHE A 501 7.93 -22.25 -5.58
N ALA A 502 9.06 -22.08 -6.27
CA ALA A 502 9.26 -21.00 -7.22
C ALA A 502 8.23 -21.06 -8.37
N GLU A 503 7.93 -22.25 -8.89
CA GLU A 503 6.94 -22.44 -9.95
C GLU A 503 5.54 -22.07 -9.48
N ARG A 504 5.13 -22.56 -8.29
CA ARG A 504 3.84 -22.19 -7.69
C ARG A 504 3.75 -20.68 -7.43
N TYR A 505 4.83 -20.08 -6.95
CA TYR A 505 4.93 -18.66 -6.67
C TYR A 505 4.80 -17.81 -7.94
N LEU A 506 5.53 -18.15 -9.01
CA LEU A 506 5.41 -17.44 -10.28
C LEU A 506 4.03 -17.64 -10.93
N ALA A 507 3.40 -18.82 -10.76
CA ALA A 507 2.04 -19.05 -11.22
C ALA A 507 1.01 -18.20 -10.46
N MET A 508 1.22 -18.02 -9.14
CA MET A 508 0.41 -17.12 -8.32
C MET A 508 0.55 -15.66 -8.79
N LEU A 509 1.77 -15.19 -9.06
CA LEU A 509 1.98 -13.84 -9.61
C LEU A 509 1.38 -13.68 -11.01
N ALA A 510 1.53 -14.70 -11.87
CA ALA A 510 0.99 -14.66 -13.23
C ALA A 510 -0.54 -14.70 -13.26
N ALA A 511 -1.21 -15.15 -12.20
CA ALA A 511 -2.66 -15.11 -12.11
C ALA A 511 -3.21 -13.68 -12.02
N GLY A 512 -2.43 -12.70 -11.56
CA GLY A 512 -2.92 -11.33 -11.39
C GLY A 512 -4.21 -11.30 -10.56
N GLY A 513 -5.23 -10.61 -11.05
CA GLY A 513 -6.56 -10.53 -10.45
C GLY A 513 -7.53 -11.63 -10.86
N THR A 514 -7.10 -12.71 -11.52
CA THR A 514 -7.98 -13.77 -12.04
C THR A 514 -8.47 -14.77 -11.00
N LYS A 515 -7.93 -14.74 -9.78
CA LYS A 515 -8.23 -15.71 -8.72
C LYS A 515 -8.41 -15.02 -7.38
N HIS A 516 -9.22 -15.63 -6.53
CA HIS A 516 -9.39 -15.20 -5.16
C HIS A 516 -8.15 -15.51 -4.30
N HIS A 517 -7.94 -14.78 -3.21
CA HIS A 517 -6.77 -14.98 -2.34
C HIS A 517 -6.70 -16.42 -1.78
N SER A 518 -7.85 -17.03 -1.47
CA SER A 518 -7.91 -18.42 -1.00
C SER A 518 -7.40 -19.42 -2.03
N GLU A 519 -7.73 -19.23 -3.31
CA GLU A 519 -7.25 -20.09 -4.40
C GLU A 519 -5.76 -19.89 -4.69
N LEU A 520 -5.27 -18.66 -4.53
CA LEU A 520 -3.87 -18.31 -4.70
C LEU A 520 -2.99 -18.90 -3.59
N LEU A 521 -3.53 -19.03 -2.38
CA LEU A 521 -2.82 -19.51 -1.19
C LEU A 521 -2.90 -21.02 -0.97
N ALA A 522 -3.96 -21.68 -1.46
CA ALA A 522 -4.12 -23.13 -1.34
C ALA A 522 -2.91 -23.97 -1.81
N PRO A 523 -2.21 -23.64 -2.92
CA PRO A 523 -1.01 -24.39 -3.35
C PRO A 523 0.17 -24.36 -2.36
N PHE A 524 0.14 -23.45 -1.38
CA PHE A 524 1.15 -23.31 -0.33
C PHE A 524 0.69 -23.89 1.01
N GLY A 525 -0.53 -24.44 1.07
CA GLY A 525 -1.15 -24.91 2.32
C GLY A 525 -1.46 -23.76 3.29
N LEU A 526 -1.73 -22.57 2.76
CA LEU A 526 -1.97 -21.35 3.54
C LEU A 526 -3.46 -20.98 3.47
N ASP A 527 -4.01 -20.55 4.60
CA ASP A 527 -5.40 -20.10 4.76
C ASP A 527 -5.44 -18.80 5.56
N ALA A 528 -5.86 -17.71 4.92
CA ALA A 528 -5.90 -16.38 5.53
C ALA A 528 -6.97 -16.25 6.63
N THR A 529 -7.93 -17.17 6.71
CA THR A 529 -8.95 -17.20 7.76
C THR A 529 -8.43 -17.75 9.09
N ASP A 530 -7.35 -18.55 9.08
CA ASP A 530 -6.73 -19.13 10.29
C ASP A 530 -5.80 -18.11 10.96
N PRO A 531 -6.03 -17.69 12.22
CA PRO A 531 -5.09 -16.83 12.96
C PRO A 531 -3.65 -17.36 13.01
N LYS A 532 -3.44 -18.68 12.94
CA LYS A 532 -2.10 -19.29 12.90
C LYS A 532 -1.33 -18.97 11.63
N PHE A 533 -2.03 -18.73 10.53
CA PHE A 533 -1.41 -18.27 9.28
C PHE A 533 -0.69 -16.94 9.51
N TRP A 534 -1.39 -15.96 10.10
CA TRP A 534 -0.82 -14.65 10.43
C TRP A 534 0.32 -14.75 11.46
N ASP A 535 0.23 -15.67 12.43
CA ASP A 535 1.30 -15.95 13.39
C ASP A 535 2.61 -16.39 12.72
N GLY A 536 2.52 -17.15 11.63
CA GLY A 536 3.67 -17.55 10.82
C GLY A 536 4.44 -16.35 10.27
N GLY A 537 3.73 -15.40 9.65
CA GLY A 537 4.33 -14.17 9.15
C GLY A 537 4.93 -13.30 10.26
N LEU A 538 4.22 -13.16 11.39
CA LEU A 538 4.69 -12.39 12.55
C LEU A 538 5.92 -13.02 13.21
N SER A 539 6.07 -14.34 13.13
CA SER A 539 7.23 -15.06 13.66
C SER A 539 8.52 -14.71 12.91
N VAL A 540 8.46 -14.33 11.63
CA VAL A 540 9.64 -13.84 10.90
C VAL A 540 10.22 -12.59 11.55
N ILE A 541 9.36 -11.63 11.92
CA ILE A 541 9.76 -10.42 12.64
C ILE A 541 10.34 -10.78 14.02
N ALA A 542 9.67 -11.67 14.75
CA ALA A 542 10.13 -12.12 16.08
C ALA A 542 11.50 -12.81 16.02
N ASN A 543 11.77 -13.58 14.95
CA ASN A 543 13.05 -14.25 14.73
C ASN A 543 14.17 -13.25 14.42
N LEU A 544 13.92 -12.23 13.59
CA LEU A 544 14.90 -11.16 13.35
C LEU A 544 15.22 -10.36 14.63
N ILE A 545 14.22 -10.13 15.49
CA ILE A 545 14.44 -9.57 16.84
C ILE A 545 15.31 -10.52 17.68
N GLY A 546 15.07 -11.83 17.60
CA GLY A 546 15.91 -12.84 18.25
C GLY A 546 17.37 -12.83 17.76
N GLU A 547 17.60 -12.71 16.45
CA GLU A 547 18.95 -12.56 15.87
C GLU A 547 19.65 -11.32 16.43
N LEU A 548 18.94 -10.19 16.56
CA LEU A 548 19.48 -8.96 17.16
C LEU A 548 19.87 -9.14 18.63
N GLU A 549 19.06 -9.86 19.41
CA GLU A 549 19.36 -10.15 20.81
C GLU A 549 20.56 -11.11 20.96
N ALA A 550 20.67 -12.11 20.08
CA ALA A 550 21.82 -13.04 20.09
C ALA A 550 23.15 -12.28 19.89
N LEU A 551 23.17 -11.32 18.95
CA LEU A 551 24.32 -10.44 18.71
C LEU A 551 24.74 -9.61 19.94
N GLU A 552 23.83 -9.33 20.87
CA GLU A 552 24.15 -8.63 22.13
C GLU A 552 24.82 -9.53 23.17
N THR A 553 24.50 -10.83 23.14
CA THR A 553 25.00 -11.80 24.12
C THR A 553 26.34 -12.43 23.71
N GLY A 554 26.85 -12.11 22.53
CA GLY A 554 28.12 -12.64 22.01
C GLY A 554 28.09 -14.13 21.68
N LYS A 555 26.90 -14.75 21.64
CA LYS A 555 26.68 -16.14 21.21
C LYS A 555 26.45 -16.23 19.71
#